data_AF-A0A1I4KM73-F1
#
_entry.id   AF-A0A1I4KM73-F1
#
_cell.length_a   1.000
_cell.length_b   1.000
_cell.length_c   1.000
_cell.angle_alpha   90.00
_cell.angle_beta   90.00
_cell.angle_gamma   90.00
#
_symmetry.space_group_name_H-M   'P 1'
#
loop_
_entity.id
_entity.type
_entity.pdbx_description
1 polymer ?
#
loop_
_entity_poly.entity_id
_entity_poly.type
_entity_poly.pdbx_seq_one_letter_code
_entity_poly.pdbx_strand_id
1 'polypeptide(L)' 'MTNYTRLIYEIKRKVSNFSKKISKGLSKPKTKFISQMIYGLLDSQSVLLSNIGRS' A
#
# COMPACT_ATOMS: atom_id res chain seq x y z
N MET A 1 -15.88 14.09 14.44
CA MET A 1 -15.77 13.35 13.16
C MET A 1 -14.56 13.75 12.30
N THR A 2 -14.04 14.98 12.42
CA THR A 2 -12.91 15.51 11.64
C THR A 2 -11.57 14.80 11.85
N ASN A 3 -11.31 14.30 13.07
CA ASN A 3 -10.04 13.64 13.40
C ASN A 3 -9.86 12.29 12.70
N TYR A 4 -10.93 11.50 12.52
CA TYR A 4 -10.86 10.22 11.83
C TYR A 4 -10.56 10.38 10.33
N THR A 5 -11.21 11.34 9.67
CA THR A 5 -10.94 11.65 8.26
C THR A 5 -9.50 12.11 8.05
N ARG A 6 -9.01 12.98 8.93
CA ARG A 6 -7.60 13.43 8.92
C ARG A 6 -6.64 12.27 9.17
N LEU A 7 -6.94 11.40 10.13
CA LEU A 7 -6.12 10.22 10.42
C LEU A 7 -6.03 9.27 9.23
N ILE A 8 -7.15 8.97 8.57
CA ILE A 8 -7.18 8.12 7.37
C ILE A 8 -6.34 8.73 6.26
N TYR A 9 -6.45 10.04 6.03
CA TYR A 9 -5.63 10.74 5.04
C TYR A 9 -4.14 10.65 5.35
N GLU A 10 -3.75 10.86 6.61
CA GLU A 10 -2.36 10.76 7.06
C GLU A 10 -1.80 9.33 6.86
N ILE A 11 -2.58 8.30 7.18
CA ILE A 11 -2.19 6.89 6.96
C ILE A 11 -1.99 6.62 5.47
N LYS A 12 -2.96 6.98 4.62
CA LYS A 12 -2.85 6.81 3.16
C LYS A 12 -1.63 7.53 2.59
N ARG A 13 -1.34 8.74 3.08
CA ARG A 13 -0.15 9.51 2.67
C ARG A 13 1.15 8.82 3.08
N LYS A 14 1.24 8.33 4.30
CA LYS A 14 2.41 7.59 4.80
C LYS A 14 2.66 6.31 4.00
N VAL A 15 1.61 5.53 3.72
CA VAL A 15 1.70 4.30 2.90
C VAL A 15 2.18 4.61 1.48
N SER A 16 1.62 5.64 0.85
CA SER A 16 2.03 6.08 -0.50
C SER A 16 3.50 6.53 -0.53
N ASN A 17 3.93 7.33 0.45
CA ASN A 17 5.32 7.80 0.54
C ASN A 17 6.29 6.65 0.80
N PHE A 18 5.91 5.68 1.63
CA PHE A 18 6.69 4.47 1.86
C PHE A 18 6.87 3.66 0.58
N SER A 19 5.77 3.40 -0.15
CA SER A 19 5.80 2.70 -1.45
C SER A 19 6.72 3.40 -2.46
N LYS A 20 6.66 4.73 -2.55
CA LYS A 20 7.56 5.53 -3.41
C LYS A 20 9.02 5.42 -3.00
N LYS A 21 9.31 5.43 -1.69
CA LYS A 21 10.68 5.34 -1.16
C LYS A 21 11.34 4.01 -1.54
N ILE A 22 10.61 2.89 -1.37
CA ILE A 22 11.15 1.56 -1.69
C ILE A 22 11.16 1.26 -3.18
N SER A 23 10.33 1.96 -3.97
CA SER A 23 10.28 1.78 -5.43
C SER A 23 11.21 2.74 -6.21
N LYS A 24 12.10 3.46 -5.51
CA LYS A 24 13.02 4.41 -6.13
C LYS A 24 13.94 3.69 -7.12
N GLY A 25 13.98 4.18 -8.37
CA GLY A 25 14.80 3.59 -9.44
C GLY A 25 14.15 2.41 -10.18
N LEU A 26 12.93 2.01 -9.80
CA LEU A 26 12.19 0.97 -10.51
C LEU A 26 11.37 1.53 -11.67
N SER A 27 11.10 0.68 -12.67
CA SER A 27 10.20 1.01 -13.76
C SER A 27 8.76 1.18 -13.27
N LYS A 28 7.97 1.98 -13.99
CA LYS A 28 6.57 2.27 -13.65
C LYS A 28 5.73 1.01 -13.36
N PRO A 29 5.83 -0.10 -14.12
CA PRO A 29 5.11 -1.34 -13.80
C PRO A 29 5.52 -1.95 -12.45
N LYS A 30 6.82 -1.97 -12.14
CA LYS A 30 7.35 -2.53 -10.88
C LYS A 30 6.92 -1.69 -9.67
N THR A 31 6.93 -0.36 -9.80
CA THR A 31 6.41 0.55 -8.78
C THR A 31 4.92 0.35 -8.53
N LYS A 32 4.13 0.15 -9.60
CA LYS A 32 2.69 -0.16 -9.49
C LYS A 32 2.48 -1.49 -8.76
N PHE A 33 3.23 -2.52 -9.11
CA PHE A 33 3.16 -3.83 -8.46
C PHE A 33 3.44 -3.74 -6.96
N ILE A 34 4.51 -3.04 -6.55
CA ILE A 34 4.86 -2.86 -5.14
C ILE A 34 3.75 -2.13 -4.37
N SER A 35 3.18 -1.08 -4.95
CA SER A 35 2.04 -0.37 -4.35
C SER A 35 0.85 -1.32 -4.15
N GLN A 36 0.50 -2.10 -5.18
CA GLN A 36 -0.58 -3.09 -5.10
C GLN A 36 -0.31 -4.15 -4.03
N MET A 37 0.92 -4.66 -3.92
CA MET A 37 1.29 -5.62 -2.88
C MET A 37 1.13 -5.06 -1.48
N ILE A 38 1.54 -3.80 -1.24
CA ILE A 38 1.37 -3.16 0.07
C ILE A 38 -0.12 -3.03 0.42
N TYR A 39 -0.97 -2.61 -0.53
CA TYR A 39 -2.40 -2.51 -0.29
C TYR A 39 -3.05 -3.89 -0.09
N GLY A 40 -2.66 -4.90 -0.87
CA GLY A 40 -3.17 -6.25 -0.72
C GLY A 40 -2.75 -6.92 0.59
N LEU A 41 -1.56 -6.62 1.12
CA LEU A 41 -1.15 -7.04 2.47
C LEU A 41 -2.02 -6.41 3.56
N LEU A 42 -2.36 -5.12 3.41
CA LEU A 42 -3.22 -4.41 4.37
C LEU A 42 -4.65 -4.93 4.35
N ASP A 43 -5.16 -5.29 3.16
CA ASP A 43 -6.53 -5.76 2.97
C ASP A 43 -6.70 -7.22 3.41
N SER A 44 -5.83 -8.11 2.95
CA SER A 44 -5.88 -9.54 3.29
C SER A 44 -5.43 -9.86 4.72
N GLN A 45 -4.75 -8.91 5.40
CA GLN A 45 -4.13 -9.09 6.72
C GLN A 45 -3.26 -10.35 6.84
N SER A 46 -2.72 -10.82 5.70
CA SER A 46 -1.97 -12.07 5.58
C SER A 46 -0.78 -11.87 4.65
N VAL A 47 0.31 -12.55 4.94
CA VAL A 47 1.52 -12.55 4.10
C VAL A 47 1.44 -13.60 2.99
N LEU A 48 0.44 -14.48 3.04
CA LEU A 48 0.23 -15.51 2.02
C LEU A 48 -0.25 -14.87 0.71
N LEU A 49 0.53 -15.03 -0.37
CA LEU A 49 0.17 -14.50 -1.69
C LEU A 49 -1.19 -14.99 -2.18
N SER A 50 -1.56 -16.23 -1.84
CA SER A 50 -2.87 -16.78 -2.17
C SER A 50 -4.03 -16.05 -1.48
N ASN A 51 -3.80 -15.41 -0.34
CA ASN A 51 -4.83 -14.60 0.32
C ASN A 51 -4.85 -13.18 -0.27
N ILE A 52 -3.68 -12.61 -0.54
CA ILE A 52 -3.54 -11.29 -1.19
C ILE A 52 -4.19 -11.27 -2.58
N GLY A 53 -4.03 -12.33 -3.37
CA GLY A 53 -4.60 -12.41 -4.72
C GLY A 53 -6.10 -12.73 -4.76
N ARG A 54 -6.71 -13.07 -3.63
CA ARG A 54 -8.14 -13.40 -3.51
C ARG A 54 -8.97 -12.31 -2.82
N SER A 55 -8.32 -11.30 -2.24
CA SER A 55 -8.99 -10.15 -1.62
C SER A 55 -9.37 -9.08 -2.64
#